data_AF-A0A162R9R8-F1
#
_entry.id   AF-A0A162R9R8-F1
#
_cell.length_a   1.000
_cell.length_b   1.000
_cell.length_c   1.000
_cell.angle_alpha   90.00
_cell.angle_beta   90.00
_cell.angle_gamma   90.00
#
_symmetry.space_group_name_H-M   'P 1'
#
loop_
_entity.id
_entity.type
_entity.pdbx_description
1 polymer ?
#
loop_
_entity_poly.entity_id
_entity_poly.type
_entity_poly.pdbx_seq_one_letter_code
_entity_poly.pdbx_strand_id
1 'polypeptide(L)'
;MLKIIKQLKPFIASIVVIIGLLFVQAVCDLSLPDYMSNIVNVGIQQGGVENAVPEVIRKSEFDKIKLFISEEDRKKVEGSYLLLDKKNLSQSELENT
;
A
#
# COMPACT_ATOMS: atom_id res chain seq x y z
N MET A 1 11.98 -48.78 -3.47
CA MET A 1 11.90 -47.32 -3.30
C MET A 1 11.95 -46.82 -1.85
N LEU A 2 11.63 -47.63 -0.83
CA LEU A 2 11.71 -47.22 0.59
C LEU A 2 13.14 -46.90 1.11
N LYS A 3 14.20 -47.45 0.49
CA LYS A 3 15.60 -47.17 0.86
C LYS A 3 16.02 -45.72 0.59
N ILE A 4 15.47 -45.09 -0.45
CA ILE A 4 15.79 -43.71 -0.83
C ILE A 4 15.21 -42.73 0.21
N ILE A 5 13.95 -42.93 0.60
CA ILE A 5 13.28 -42.13 1.64
C ILE A 5 14.03 -42.23 2.99
N LYS A 6 14.60 -43.41 3.30
CA LYS A 6 15.41 -43.60 4.52
C LYS A 6 16.72 -42.81 4.51
N GLN A 7 17.34 -42.60 3.35
CA GLN A 7 18.55 -41.79 3.20
C GLN A 7 18.25 -40.28 3.10
N LEU A 8 17.03 -39.90 2.76
CA LEU A 8 16.60 -38.49 2.70
C LEU A 8 16.25 -37.93 4.08
N LYS A 9 16.00 -38.81 5.07
CA LYS A 9 15.62 -38.49 6.45
C LYS A 9 16.50 -37.43 7.15
N PRO A 10 17.85 -37.45 7.07
CA PRO A 10 18.68 -36.41 7.69
C PRO A 10 18.59 -35.05 6.98
N PHE A 11 18.16 -35.00 5.72
CA PHE A 11 18.10 -33.77 4.91
C PHE A 11 16.71 -33.13 4.87
N ILE A 12 15.73 -33.67 5.60
CA ILE A 12 14.35 -33.16 5.61
C ILE A 12 14.30 -31.68 5.99
N ALA A 13 15.12 -31.24 6.96
CA ALA A 13 15.19 -29.83 7.34
C ALA A 13 15.65 -28.94 6.16
N SER A 14 16.71 -29.34 5.46
CA SER A 14 17.19 -28.63 4.26
C SER A 14 16.14 -28.60 3.14
N ILE A 15 15.41 -29.70 2.94
CA ILE A 15 14.34 -29.78 1.94
C ILE A 15 13.21 -28.81 2.28
N VAL A 16 12.79 -28.75 3.54
CA VAL A 16 11.75 -27.80 3.99
C VAL A 16 12.19 -26.36 3.78
N VAL A 17 13.45 -26.03 4.09
CA VAL A 17 14.01 -24.70 3.84
C VAL A 17 14.00 -24.36 2.35
N ILE A 18 14.43 -25.28 1.48
CA ILE A 18 14.41 -25.07 0.02
C ILE A 18 12.98 -24.84 -0.46
N ILE A 19 12.02 -25.64 -0.01
CA ILE A 19 10.60 -25.46 -0.35
C ILE A 19 10.12 -24.07 0.10
N GLY A 20 10.47 -23.63 1.31
CA GLY A 20 10.15 -22.29 1.81
C GLY A 20 10.75 -21.18 0.95
N LEU A 21 12.02 -21.31 0.56
CA LEU A 21 12.68 -20.35 -0.34
C LEU A 21 12.02 -20.32 -1.72
N LEU A 22 11.58 -21.45 -2.25
CA LEU A 22 10.85 -21.51 -3.52
C LEU A 22 9.50 -20.79 -3.44
N PHE A 23 8.80 -20.85 -2.29
CA PHE A 23 7.60 -20.06 -2.08
C PHE A 23 7.88 -18.57 -2.05
N VAL A 24 8.94 -18.14 -1.35
CA VAL A 24 9.36 -16.74 -1.35
C VAL A 24 9.68 -16.27 -2.77
N GLN A 25 10.44 -17.08 -3.52
CA GLN A 25 10.75 -16.80 -4.92
C GLN A 25 9.48 -16.63 -5.76
N ALA A 26 8.53 -17.56 -5.64
CA ALA A 26 7.27 -17.50 -6.38
C ALA A 26 6.45 -16.23 -6.05
N VAL A 27 6.44 -15.81 -4.78
CA VAL A 27 5.78 -14.55 -4.36
C VAL A 27 6.49 -13.34 -4.95
N CYS A 28 7.83 -13.32 -4.95
CA CYS A 28 8.60 -12.25 -5.57
C CYS A 28 8.33 -12.14 -7.07
N ASP A 29 8.33 -13.26 -7.79
CA ASP A 29 8.09 -13.30 -9.23
C ASP A 29 6.65 -12.86 -9.58
N LEU A 30 5.66 -13.21 -8.74
CA LEU A 30 4.27 -12.78 -8.93
C LEU A 30 4.03 -11.31 -8.58
N SER A 31 4.81 -10.74 -7.66
CA SER A 31 4.69 -9.33 -7.23
C SER A 31 5.44 -8.36 -8.14
N LEU A 32 6.43 -8.84 -8.91
CA LEU A 32 7.25 -8.01 -9.79
C LEU A 32 6.43 -7.25 -10.86
N PRO A 33 5.45 -7.88 -11.55
CA PRO A 33 4.56 -7.17 -12.48
C PRO A 33 3.77 -6.05 -11.80
N ASP A 34 3.32 -6.24 -10.56
CA ASP A 34 2.54 -5.24 -9.82
C ASP A 34 3.41 -4.01 -9.50
N TYR A 35 4.65 -4.22 -9.04
CA TYR A 35 5.59 -3.12 -8.82
C TYR A 35 5.90 -2.37 -10.11
N MET A 36 6.09 -3.08 -11.22
CA MET A 36 6.29 -2.46 -12.52
C MET A 36 5.06 -1.63 -12.95
N SER A 37 3.87 -2.18 -12.75
CA SER A 37 2.60 -1.50 -13.04
C SER A 37 2.49 -0.20 -12.24
N ASN A 38 2.80 -0.22 -10.94
CA ASN A 38 2.75 0.96 -10.09
C ASN A 38 3.79 2.02 -10.50
N ILE A 39 5.02 1.63 -10.84
CA ILE A 39 6.05 2.56 -11.33
C ILE A 39 5.58 3.30 -12.58
N VAL A 40 4.95 2.59 -13.51
CA VAL A 40 4.50 3.19 -14.77
C VAL A 40 3.21 3.98 -14.56
N ASN A 41 2.19 3.40 -13.93
CA ASN A 41 0.89 4.03 -13.74
C ASN A 41 0.96 5.20 -12.76
N VAL A 42 1.44 4.97 -11.55
CA VAL A 42 1.51 6.01 -10.52
C VAL A 42 2.68 6.94 -10.78
N GLY A 43 3.88 6.40 -11.02
CA GLY A 43 5.09 7.21 -11.18
C GLY A 43 5.10 8.04 -12.48
N ILE A 44 5.01 7.38 -13.63
CA ILE A 44 5.16 8.07 -14.94
C ILE A 44 3.84 8.66 -15.44
N GLN A 45 2.75 7.89 -15.48
CA GLN A 45 1.49 8.38 -16.06
C GLN A 45 0.80 9.41 -15.16
N GLN A 46 0.72 9.14 -13.86
CA GLN A 46 0.06 10.02 -12.89
C GLN A 46 1.03 11.01 -12.22
N GLY A 47 2.31 11.00 -12.58
CA GLY A 47 3.30 11.96 -12.06
C GLY A 47 3.56 11.85 -10.56
N GLY A 48 3.37 10.66 -9.99
CA GLY A 48 3.49 10.38 -8.56
C GLY A 48 2.19 10.57 -7.76
N VAL A 49 1.07 10.88 -8.41
CA VAL A 49 -0.24 11.05 -7.75
C VAL A 49 -1.02 9.75 -7.82
N GLU A 50 -0.94 8.93 -6.77
CA GLU A 50 -1.62 7.61 -6.73
C GLU A 50 -3.14 7.72 -6.77
N ASN A 51 -3.69 8.72 -6.08
CA ASN A 51 -5.13 8.92 -5.93
C ASN A 51 -5.53 10.32 -6.37
N ALA A 52 -6.66 10.44 -7.08
CA ALA A 52 -7.20 11.72 -7.52
C ALA A 52 -7.60 12.64 -6.34
N VAL A 53 -7.87 12.06 -5.17
CA VAL A 53 -8.15 12.77 -3.92
C VAL A 53 -7.04 12.42 -2.92
N PRO A 54 -6.36 13.42 -2.34
CA PRO A 54 -5.32 13.16 -1.35
C PRO A 54 -5.93 12.67 -0.03
N GLU A 55 -5.28 11.72 0.63
CA GLU A 55 -5.65 11.24 1.96
C GLU A 55 -5.45 12.33 3.03
N VAL A 56 -4.36 13.09 2.91
CA VAL A 56 -4.03 14.20 3.80
C VAL A 56 -3.81 15.47 2.98
N ILE A 57 -4.48 16.55 3.37
CA ILE A 57 -4.31 17.86 2.76
C ILE A 57 -4.26 18.95 3.83
N ARG A 58 -3.35 19.91 3.64
CA ARG A 58 -3.27 21.09 4.51
C ARG A 58 -4.59 21.86 4.45
N LYS A 59 -5.08 22.31 5.61
CA LYS A 59 -6.29 23.15 5.71
C LYS A 59 -6.26 24.34 4.73
N SER A 60 -5.11 25.01 4.61
CA SER A 60 -4.93 26.14 3.68
C SER A 60 -5.14 25.78 2.21
N GLU A 61 -4.81 24.55 1.81
CA GLU A 61 -5.03 24.08 0.43
C GLU A 61 -6.46 23.58 0.26
N PHE A 62 -7.04 22.93 1.26
CA PHE A 62 -8.45 22.54 1.27
C PHE A 62 -9.38 23.76 1.12
N ASP A 63 -9.09 24.83 1.86
CA ASP A 63 -9.86 26.09 1.80
C ASP A 63 -9.76 26.75 0.41
N LYS A 64 -8.64 26.60 -0.32
CA LYS A 64 -8.53 27.06 -1.72
C LYS A 64 -9.37 26.21 -2.67
N ILE A 65 -9.32 24.88 -2.52
CA ILE A 65 -10.08 23.96 -3.36
C ILE A 65 -11.58 24.20 -3.20
N LYS A 66 -12.01 24.48 -1.96
CA LYS A 66 -13.40 24.81 -1.61
C LYS A 66 -13.97 26.01 -2.36
N LEU A 67 -13.13 26.90 -2.89
CA LEU A 67 -13.57 28.02 -3.74
C LEU A 67 -14.03 27.57 -5.14
N PHE A 68 -13.62 26.37 -5.57
CA PHE A 68 -13.92 25.81 -6.89
C PHE A 68 -14.96 24.68 -6.84
N ILE A 69 -15.41 24.28 -5.65
CA ILE A 69 -16.44 23.25 -5.45
C ILE A 69 -17.82 23.91 -5.57
N SER A 70 -18.76 23.22 -6.25
CA SER A 70 -20.16 23.64 -6.33
C SER A 70 -20.82 23.65 -4.93
N GLU A 71 -21.77 24.55 -4.70
CA GLU A 71 -22.49 24.60 -3.41
C GLU A 71 -23.25 23.30 -3.10
N GLU A 72 -23.61 22.53 -4.13
CA GLU A 72 -24.29 21.23 -4.01
C GLU A 72 -23.36 20.13 -3.48
N ASP A 73 -22.08 20.13 -3.89
CA ASP A 73 -21.11 19.09 -3.49
C ASP A 73 -20.30 19.48 -2.25
N ARG A 74 -20.30 20.76 -1.88
CA ARG A 74 -19.58 21.28 -0.71
C ARG A 74 -19.91 20.56 0.58
N LYS A 75 -21.19 20.25 0.83
CA LYS A 75 -21.62 19.51 2.03
C LYS A 75 -21.07 18.09 2.09
N LYS A 76 -20.93 17.42 0.93
CA LYS A 76 -20.38 16.07 0.85
C LYS A 76 -18.89 16.08 1.19
N VAL A 77 -18.15 17.04 0.62
CA VAL A 77 -16.71 17.15 0.82
C VAL A 77 -16.37 17.56 2.26
N GLU A 78 -17.11 18.51 2.83
CA GLU A 78 -16.94 18.91 4.24
C GLU A 78 -17.29 17.79 5.23
N GLY A 79 -18.29 16.96 4.91
CA GLY A 79 -18.64 15.80 5.74
C GLY A 79 -17.58 14.69 5.76
N SER A 80 -16.76 14.60 4.70
CA SER A 80 -15.67 13.63 4.58
C SER A 80 -14.30 14.16 5.02
N TYR A 81 -14.21 15.43 5.43
CA TYR A 81 -12.96 16.06 5.85
C TYR A 81 -12.82 16.07 7.37
N LEU A 82 -11.75 15.47 7.88
CA LEU A 82 -11.39 15.52 9.30
C LEU A 82 -10.21 16.48 9.50
N LEU A 83 -10.41 17.53 10.30
CA LEU A 83 -9.32 18.45 10.64
C LEU A 83 -8.48 17.85 11.79
N LEU A 84 -7.28 17.42 11.46
CA LEU A 84 -6.29 16.92 12.42
C LEU A 84 -5.61 18.09 13.12
N ASP A 85 -5.82 18.19 14.44
CA ASP A 85 -5.18 19.17 15.33
C ASP A 85 -4.51 18.42 16.49
N LYS A 86 -3.48 19.00 17.11
CA LYS A 86 -2.75 18.40 18.27
C LYS A 86 -3.65 17.92 19.43
N LYS A 87 -4.91 18.34 19.47
CA LYS A 87 -5.91 17.94 20.48
C LYS A 87 -6.73 16.70 20.09
N ASN A 88 -6.76 16.34 18.80
CA ASN A 88 -7.58 15.28 18.21
C ASN A 88 -6.76 14.19 17.49
N LEU A 89 -5.43 14.22 17.57
CA LEU A 89 -4.57 13.19 16.97
C LEU A 89 -4.75 11.83 17.67
N SER A 90 -5.22 10.83 16.93
CA SER A 90 -5.12 9.42 17.32
C SER A 90 -3.75 8.86 16.94
N GLN A 91 -3.31 7.77 17.60
CA GLN A 91 -2.00 7.18 17.31
C GLN A 91 -1.85 6.66 15.87
N SER A 92 -2.95 6.26 15.21
CA SER A 92 -2.96 5.84 13.81
C SER A 92 -2.72 6.99 12.81
N GLU A 93 -2.95 8.23 13.20
CA GLU A 93 -2.80 9.40 12.32
C GLU A 93 -1.38 10.00 12.37
N LEU A 94 -0.56 9.56 13.33
CA LEU A 94 0.86 9.93 13.45
C LEU A 94 1.75 9.16 12.46
N GLU A 95 1.36 7.97 12.01
CA GLU A 95 2.17 7.15 11.10
C GLU A 95 2.06 7.63 9.63
N ASN A 96 1.00 8.36 9.28
CA ASN A 96 0.71 8.86 7.93
C ASN A 96 0.88 10.39 7.77
N THR A 97 1.47 11.09 8.76
CA THR A 97 1.82 12.54 8.67
C THR A 97 3.21 12.73 8.05
#